data_AF-A0A2T4XFS6-F1
#
_entry.id   AF-A0A2T4XFS6-F1
#
_cell.length_a   1.000
_cell.length_b   1.000
_cell.length_c   1.000
_cell.angle_alpha   90.00
_cell.angle_beta   90.00
_cell.angle_gamma   90.00
#
_symmetry.space_group_name_H-M   'P 1'
#
loop_
_entity.id
_entity.type
_entity.pdbx_description
1 polymer ?
#
loop_
_entity_poly.entity_id
_entity_poly.type
_entity_poly.pdbx_seq_one_letter_code
_entity_poly.pdbx_strand_id
1 'polypeptide(L)'
;MVWEGELMSARRLILDRLLPMAEDGLRGMGVDEGDVARLLGVIGKRAEANATGARWTVTNYRSLRKKHSRDEAAVMLTALMHERRRGGGYVHEWGAATSSEVEHLQIQYDVVGNVMSTDLVTVREDDLLDLVLKIMEWRRIHHLPVEDELGNLKGLVTMNHADRYLQEMGEGSLAVVKDVMVTDLITIGPGDDIKYALLLMVDHKISSLPVVERGKLVGILTNNDARHLWSKMKGSRTE
;
A
#
# COMPACT_ATOMS: atom_id res chain seq x y z
N MET A 1 15.94 25.49 -16.94
CA MET A 1 15.16 26.52 -16.23
C MET A 1 15.87 27.85 -16.42
N VAL A 2 15.15 28.97 -16.39
CA VAL A 2 15.75 30.31 -16.54
C VAL A 2 15.78 30.99 -15.18
N TRP A 3 16.95 31.49 -14.78
CA TRP A 3 17.14 32.26 -13.55
C TRP A 3 17.84 33.56 -13.91
N GLU A 4 17.23 34.70 -13.59
CA GLU A 4 17.75 36.04 -13.91
C GLU A 4 18.22 36.19 -15.38
N GLY A 5 17.48 35.57 -16.32
CA GLY A 5 17.79 35.62 -17.75
C GLY A 5 18.83 34.61 -18.22
N GLU A 6 19.49 33.85 -17.34
CA GLU A 6 20.44 32.80 -17.70
C GLU A 6 19.74 31.42 -17.70
N LEU A 7 19.95 30.64 -18.77
CA LEU A 7 19.50 29.25 -18.83
C LEU A 7 20.46 28.36 -18.03
N MET A 8 19.95 27.71 -16.98
CA MET A 8 20.72 26.80 -16.15
C MET A 8 19.94 25.55 -15.76
N SER A 9 20.66 24.52 -15.31
CA SER A 9 20.07 23.33 -14.71
C SER A 9 19.73 23.59 -13.24
N ALA A 10 18.78 22.84 -12.69
CA ALA A 10 18.45 22.94 -11.26
C ALA A 10 19.67 22.68 -10.37
N ARG A 11 20.55 21.75 -10.77
CA ARG A 11 21.80 21.45 -10.07
C ARG A 11 22.72 22.67 -10.01
N ARG A 12 22.99 23.31 -11.15
CA ARG A 12 23.82 24.52 -11.22
C ARG A 12 23.19 25.67 -10.44
N LEU A 13 21.88 25.87 -10.58
CA LEU A 13 21.19 26.90 -9.79
C LEU A 13 21.36 26.69 -8.27
N ILE A 14 21.21 25.46 -7.80
CA ILE A 14 21.36 25.14 -6.37
C ILE A 14 22.79 25.39 -5.91
N LEU A 15 23.79 24.83 -6.61
CA LEU A 15 25.18 24.87 -6.18
C LEU A 15 25.82 26.26 -6.37
N ASP A 16 25.56 26.89 -7.51
CA ASP A 16 26.29 28.08 -7.94
C ASP A 16 25.61 29.38 -7.46
N ARG A 17 24.33 29.33 -7.08
CA ARG A 17 23.54 30.52 -6.67
C ARG A 17 22.88 30.35 -5.31
N LEU A 18 21.97 29.39 -5.18
CA LEU A 18 21.07 29.33 -4.02
C LEU A 18 21.80 28.96 -2.72
N LEU A 19 22.76 28.04 -2.76
CA LEU A 19 23.52 27.67 -1.56
C LEU A 19 24.42 28.80 -1.05
N PRO A 20 25.22 29.48 -1.89
CA PRO A 20 25.95 30.68 -1.46
C PRO A 20 25.04 31.76 -0.88
N MET A 21 23.92 32.06 -1.54
CA MET A 21 22.95 33.05 -1.05
C MET A 21 22.35 32.66 0.30
N ALA A 22 22.05 31.37 0.50
CA ALA A 22 21.53 30.87 1.77
C ALA A 22 22.58 30.94 2.89
N GLU A 23 23.85 30.64 2.59
CA GLU A 23 24.95 30.73 3.55
C GLU A 23 25.16 32.16 4.04
N ASP A 24 25.21 33.14 3.12
CA ASP A 24 25.34 34.56 3.46
C ASP A 24 24.16 35.06 4.31
N GLY A 25 22.93 34.67 3.92
CA GLY A 25 21.72 35.04 4.65
C GLY A 25 21.70 34.47 6.08
N LEU A 26 22.03 33.18 6.25
CA LEU A 26 22.03 32.53 7.56
C LEU A 26 23.13 33.07 8.48
N ARG A 27 24.33 33.33 7.94
CA ARG A 27 25.41 33.99 8.69
C ARG A 27 25.02 35.40 9.11
N GLY A 28 24.41 36.18 8.22
CA GLY A 28 23.92 37.53 8.52
C GLY A 28 22.86 37.56 9.63
N MET A 29 22.11 36.46 9.81
CA MET A 29 21.13 36.30 10.90
C MET A 29 21.73 35.75 12.20
N GLY A 30 23.03 35.43 12.25
CA GLY A 30 23.69 34.90 13.43
C GLY A 30 23.36 33.43 13.74
N VAL A 31 23.01 32.64 12.73
CA VAL A 31 22.82 31.18 12.88
C VAL A 31 24.18 30.51 13.12
N ASP A 32 24.21 29.47 13.96
CA ASP A 32 25.42 28.70 14.26
C ASP A 32 26.13 28.19 12.99
N GLU A 33 27.43 28.48 12.86
CA GLU A 33 28.20 28.14 11.67
C GLU A 33 28.32 26.63 11.44
N GLY A 34 28.36 25.84 12.52
CA GLY A 34 28.39 24.39 12.45
C GLY A 34 27.11 23.82 11.84
N ASP A 35 25.95 24.35 12.26
CA ASP A 35 24.65 23.97 11.69
C ASP A 35 24.48 24.43 10.24
N VAL A 36 24.93 25.64 9.90
CA VAL A 36 24.93 26.13 8.51
C VAL A 36 25.76 25.21 7.62
N ALA A 37 27.01 24.95 8.00
CA ALA A 37 27.92 24.10 7.23
C ALA A 37 27.37 22.67 7.09
N ARG A 38 26.79 22.12 8.16
CA ARG A 38 26.21 20.77 8.15
C ARG A 38 24.98 20.69 7.25
N LEU A 39 23.98 21.56 7.43
CA LEU A 39 22.69 21.47 6.74
C LEU A 39 22.81 21.84 5.26
N LEU A 40 23.49 22.96 4.94
CA LEU A 40 23.72 23.36 3.55
C LEU A 40 24.66 22.38 2.85
N GLY A 41 25.68 21.86 3.55
CA GLY A 41 26.56 20.83 3.03
C GLY A 41 25.82 19.55 2.61
N VAL A 42 24.79 19.15 3.35
CA VAL A 42 23.94 17.99 2.96
C VAL A 42 23.16 18.28 1.69
N ILE A 43 22.65 19.50 1.51
CA ILE A 43 21.94 19.90 0.29
C ILE A 43 22.90 19.94 -0.90
N GLY A 44 24.09 20.52 -0.72
CA GLY A 44 25.16 20.56 -1.72
C GLY A 44 25.56 19.18 -2.19
N LYS A 45 25.94 18.29 -1.27
CA LYS A 45 26.32 16.90 -1.59
C LYS A 45 25.19 16.13 -2.30
N ARG A 46 23.92 16.36 -1.94
CA ARG A 46 22.76 15.77 -2.64
C ARG A 46 22.66 16.26 -4.09
N ALA A 47 22.82 17.56 -4.32
CA ALA A 47 22.77 18.14 -5.65
C ALA A 47 23.98 17.73 -6.51
N GLU A 48 25.17 17.65 -5.91
CA GLU A 48 26.39 17.19 -6.56
C GLU A 48 26.28 15.74 -7.04
N ALA A 49 25.89 14.84 -6.14
CA ALA A 49 25.74 13.41 -6.41
C ALA A 49 24.47 13.05 -7.22
N ASN A 50 23.59 14.03 -7.47
CA ASN A 50 22.27 13.81 -8.06
C ASN A 50 21.47 12.72 -7.30
N ALA A 51 21.63 12.70 -5.98
CA ALA A 51 21.13 11.65 -5.08
C ALA A 51 20.14 12.26 -4.08
N THR A 52 18.86 12.28 -4.47
CA THR A 52 17.77 12.78 -3.63
C THR A 52 17.03 11.63 -2.94
N GLY A 53 16.32 11.95 -1.85
CA GLY A 53 15.43 11.00 -1.18
C GLY A 53 14.43 10.38 -2.14
N ALA A 54 13.72 11.21 -2.92
CA ALA A 54 12.75 10.74 -3.90
C ALA A 54 13.36 9.79 -4.93
N ARG A 55 14.54 10.10 -5.48
CA ARG A 55 15.21 9.25 -6.47
C ARG A 55 15.65 7.92 -5.86
N TRP A 56 16.17 7.95 -4.64
CA TRP A 56 16.56 6.76 -3.90
C TRP A 56 15.33 5.88 -3.61
N THR A 57 14.25 6.46 -3.08
CA THR A 57 12.98 5.78 -2.79
C THR A 57 12.40 5.14 -4.05
N VAL A 58 12.27 5.88 -5.16
CA VAL A 58 11.69 5.34 -6.41
C VAL A 58 12.54 4.22 -7.00
N THR A 59 13.86 4.38 -7.01
CA THR A 59 14.78 3.36 -7.54
C THR A 59 14.68 2.06 -6.74
N ASN A 60 14.74 2.16 -5.41
CA ASN A 60 14.70 0.99 -4.53
C ASN A 60 13.32 0.35 -4.51
N TYR A 61 12.24 1.14 -4.45
CA TYR A 61 10.87 0.62 -4.54
C TYR A 61 10.66 -0.19 -5.83
N ARG A 62 11.09 0.33 -6.99
CA ARG A 62 11.00 -0.40 -8.27
C ARG A 62 11.82 -1.69 -8.27
N SER A 63 12.96 -1.70 -7.60
CA SER A 63 13.79 -2.90 -7.45
C SER A 63 13.08 -3.95 -6.60
N LEU A 64 12.57 -3.55 -5.42
CA LEU A 64 11.83 -4.40 -4.49
C LEU A 64 10.57 -5.00 -5.13
N ARG A 65 9.82 -4.19 -5.90
CA ARG A 65 8.61 -4.62 -6.63
C ARG A 65 8.84 -5.73 -7.65
N LYS A 66 10.08 -6.01 -8.06
CA LYS A 66 10.39 -7.15 -8.93
C LYS A 66 10.20 -8.50 -8.23
N LYS A 67 10.32 -8.54 -6.90
CA LYS A 67 10.26 -9.76 -6.09
C LYS A 67 9.18 -9.74 -5.01
N HIS A 68 8.65 -8.56 -4.66
CA HIS A 68 7.73 -8.37 -3.54
C HIS A 68 6.42 -7.69 -3.97
N SER A 69 5.37 -7.90 -3.18
CA SER A 69 4.08 -7.21 -3.32
C SER A 69 4.23 -5.69 -3.15
N ARG A 70 3.17 -4.94 -3.47
CA ARG A 70 3.15 -3.49 -3.34
C ARG A 70 3.44 -3.08 -1.90
N ASP A 71 2.75 -3.71 -0.98
CA ASP A 71 2.75 -3.34 0.43
C ASP A 71 4.02 -3.84 1.12
N GLU A 72 4.50 -5.03 0.77
CA GLU A 72 5.80 -5.54 1.23
C GLU A 72 6.95 -4.62 0.81
N ALA A 73 6.99 -4.20 -0.46
CA ALA A 73 8.02 -3.28 -0.95
C ALA A 73 7.98 -1.94 -0.21
N ALA A 74 6.80 -1.44 0.15
CA ALA A 74 6.66 -0.21 0.93
C ALA A 74 7.14 -0.38 2.37
N VAL A 75 6.80 -1.49 3.03
CA VAL A 75 7.26 -1.84 4.38
C VAL A 75 8.79 -1.99 4.40
N MET A 76 9.35 -2.80 3.50
CA MET A 76 10.79 -3.02 3.38
C MET A 76 11.53 -1.71 3.12
N LEU A 77 11.04 -0.87 2.21
CA LEU A 77 11.67 0.41 1.92
C LEU A 77 11.67 1.34 3.15
N THR A 78 10.58 1.34 3.91
CA THR A 78 10.47 2.13 5.14
C THR A 78 11.43 1.62 6.20
N ALA A 79 11.53 0.30 6.38
CA ALA A 79 12.46 -0.31 7.32
C ALA A 79 13.92 -0.02 6.93
N LEU A 80 14.29 -0.14 5.66
CA LEU A 80 15.61 0.25 5.15
C LEU A 80 15.93 1.72 5.43
N MET A 81 14.98 2.62 5.17
CA MET A 81 15.15 4.04 5.48
C MET A 81 15.38 4.28 6.97
N HIS A 82 14.67 3.53 7.83
CA HIS A 82 14.81 3.62 9.27
C HIS A 82 16.17 3.10 9.74
N GLU A 83 16.60 1.91 9.29
CA GLU A 83 17.87 1.30 9.65
C GLU A 83 19.06 2.16 9.21
N ARG A 84 19.04 2.64 7.96
CA ARG A 84 20.12 3.49 7.44
C ARG A 84 20.15 4.86 8.11
N ARG A 85 19.00 5.44 8.46
CA ARG A 85 18.96 6.65 9.29
C ARG A 85 19.56 6.41 10.68
N ARG A 86 19.31 5.25 11.30
CA ARG A 86 19.89 4.89 12.60
C ARG A 86 21.39 4.64 12.53
N GLY A 87 21.87 4.05 11.44
CA GLY A 87 23.29 3.86 11.16
C GLY A 87 24.08 5.16 10.94
N GLY A 88 23.40 6.29 10.84
CA GLY A 88 23.99 7.58 10.56
C GLY A 88 24.17 7.84 9.06
N GLY A 89 24.56 9.07 8.73
CA GLY A 89 24.73 9.51 7.35
C GLY A 89 23.44 9.98 6.69
N TYR A 90 23.58 10.43 5.45
CA TYR A 90 22.54 11.11 4.70
C TYR A 90 22.18 10.32 3.44
N VAL A 91 20.96 10.52 2.94
CA VAL A 91 20.44 9.82 1.74
C VAL A 91 21.40 9.85 0.52
N HIS A 92 22.21 10.90 0.35
CA HIS A 92 23.17 10.95 -0.77
C HIS A 92 24.36 9.99 -0.62
N GLU A 93 24.57 9.44 0.57
CA GLU A 93 25.60 8.45 0.90
C GLU A 93 25.03 7.02 0.86
N TRP A 94 23.70 6.90 0.81
CA TRP A 94 23.02 5.61 0.80
C TRP A 94 23.09 4.96 -0.59
N GLY A 95 23.73 3.79 -0.68
CA GLY A 95 23.76 2.97 -1.91
C GLY A 95 22.39 2.38 -2.26
N ALA A 96 22.31 1.54 -3.29
CA ALA A 96 21.09 0.76 -3.54
C ALA A 96 20.83 -0.21 -2.36
N ALA A 97 19.57 -0.60 -2.16
CA ALA A 97 19.19 -1.66 -1.24
C ALA A 97 19.77 -2.99 -1.77
N THR A 98 20.55 -3.65 -0.92
CA THR A 98 21.12 -4.97 -1.23
C THR A 98 20.12 -6.07 -0.91
N SER A 99 20.24 -7.23 -1.57
CA SER A 99 19.38 -8.38 -1.27
C SER A 99 19.51 -8.81 0.19
N SER A 100 20.73 -8.80 0.73
CA SER A 100 20.98 -9.18 2.12
C SER A 100 20.28 -8.24 3.10
N GLU A 101 20.33 -6.92 2.91
CA GLU A 101 19.60 -5.98 3.78
C GLU A 101 18.09 -6.28 3.76
N VAL A 102 17.54 -6.65 2.61
CA VAL A 102 16.11 -6.93 2.45
C VAL A 102 15.72 -8.28 3.07
N GLU A 103 16.56 -9.30 2.94
CA GLU A 103 16.33 -10.65 3.47
C GLU A 103 16.26 -10.67 5.00
N HIS A 104 17.01 -9.80 5.67
CA HIS A 104 16.96 -9.68 7.13
C HIS A 104 15.67 -8.99 7.64
N LEU A 105 14.92 -8.32 6.76
CA LEU A 105 13.68 -7.65 7.14
C LEU A 105 12.55 -8.65 7.24
N GLN A 106 12.23 -9.05 8.47
CA GLN A 106 11.09 -9.90 8.76
C GLN A 106 9.79 -9.09 8.64
N ILE A 107 9.03 -9.34 7.57
CA ILE A 107 7.69 -8.79 7.44
C ILE A 107 6.74 -9.58 8.36
N GLN A 108 6.01 -8.86 9.20
CA GLN A 108 5.02 -9.44 10.10
C GLN A 108 3.68 -9.63 9.38
N TYR A 109 3.20 -10.87 9.38
CA TYR A 109 1.91 -11.25 8.78
C TYR A 109 0.88 -11.67 9.83
N ASP A 110 1.17 -11.49 11.12
CA ASP A 110 0.40 -12.09 12.20
C ASP A 110 -1.00 -11.50 12.39
N VAL A 111 -1.22 -10.27 11.95
CA VAL A 111 -2.50 -9.57 12.07
C VAL A 111 -3.16 -9.36 10.71
N VAL A 112 -4.49 -9.46 10.68
CA VAL A 112 -5.31 -9.31 9.47
C VAL A 112 -5.01 -8.01 8.72
N GLY A 113 -4.84 -6.89 9.44
CA GLY A 113 -4.59 -5.57 8.86
C GLY A 113 -3.31 -5.48 8.03
N ASN A 114 -2.32 -6.34 8.28
CA ASN A 114 -1.07 -6.35 7.52
C ASN A 114 -1.19 -7.07 6.18
N VAL A 115 -2.29 -7.81 5.97
CA VAL A 115 -2.42 -8.75 4.86
C VAL A 115 -3.72 -8.61 4.07
N MET A 116 -4.74 -7.97 4.65
CA MET A 116 -5.98 -7.65 3.97
C MET A 116 -5.74 -6.73 2.77
N SER A 117 -6.59 -6.85 1.76
CA SER A 117 -6.65 -5.85 0.69
C SER A 117 -7.42 -4.62 1.18
N THR A 118 -6.84 -3.44 0.93
CA THR A 118 -7.42 -2.13 1.24
C THR A 118 -7.85 -1.36 0.00
N ASP A 119 -7.51 -1.85 -1.20
CA ASP A 119 -8.00 -1.33 -2.47
C ASP A 119 -9.37 -1.95 -2.76
N LEU A 120 -10.38 -1.44 -2.05
CA LEU A 120 -11.72 -1.98 -2.04
C LEU A 120 -12.54 -1.40 -3.19
N VAL A 121 -13.32 -2.28 -3.81
CA VAL A 121 -14.43 -1.88 -4.67
C VAL A 121 -15.69 -2.31 -3.94
N THR A 122 -16.62 -1.39 -3.74
CA THR A 122 -17.88 -1.62 -3.03
C THR A 122 -19.06 -1.18 -3.89
N VAL A 123 -20.23 -1.71 -3.56
CA VAL A 123 -21.49 -1.42 -4.25
C VAL A 123 -22.57 -1.08 -3.22
N ARG A 124 -23.69 -0.52 -3.67
CA ARG A 124 -24.86 -0.23 -2.84
C ARG A 124 -25.95 -1.27 -3.08
N GLU A 125 -26.90 -1.34 -2.14
CA GLU A 125 -27.99 -2.32 -2.17
C GLU A 125 -28.97 -2.13 -3.35
N ASP A 126 -29.05 -0.92 -3.89
CA ASP A 126 -29.89 -0.49 -5.00
C ASP A 126 -29.17 -0.52 -6.36
N ASP A 127 -27.87 -0.84 -6.40
CA ASP A 127 -27.13 -0.99 -7.65
C ASP A 127 -27.67 -2.18 -8.46
N LEU A 128 -27.64 -2.03 -9.79
CA LEU A 128 -28.04 -3.08 -10.72
C LEU A 128 -27.05 -4.26 -10.67
N LEU A 129 -27.56 -5.49 -10.66
CA LEU A 129 -26.73 -6.69 -10.65
C LEU A 129 -25.82 -6.77 -11.88
N ASP A 130 -26.29 -6.35 -13.05
CA ASP A 130 -25.49 -6.32 -14.29
C ASP A 130 -24.25 -5.42 -14.16
N LEU A 131 -24.38 -4.28 -13.48
CA LEU A 131 -23.25 -3.40 -13.19
C LEU A 131 -22.23 -4.11 -12.30
N VAL A 132 -22.70 -4.76 -11.25
CA VAL A 132 -21.86 -5.52 -10.30
C VAL A 132 -21.09 -6.63 -11.02
N LEU A 133 -21.74 -7.38 -11.91
CA LEU A 133 -21.10 -8.43 -12.71
C LEU A 133 -20.03 -7.86 -13.66
N LYS A 134 -20.28 -6.70 -14.28
CA LYS A 134 -19.28 -6.02 -15.11
C LYS A 134 -18.08 -5.53 -14.30
N ILE A 135 -18.31 -5.03 -13.09
CA ILE A 135 -17.24 -4.65 -12.17
C ILE A 135 -16.39 -5.88 -11.83
N MET A 136 -17.02 -7.00 -11.45
CA MET A 136 -16.33 -8.26 -11.14
C MET A 136 -15.47 -8.74 -12.32
N GLU A 137 -16.04 -8.74 -13.54
CA GLU A 137 -15.35 -9.12 -14.78
C GLU A 137 -14.12 -8.23 -15.04
N TRP A 138 -14.30 -6.91 -15.03
CA TRP A 138 -13.24 -5.95 -15.36
C TRP A 138 -12.13 -5.91 -14.32
N ARG A 139 -12.48 -6.04 -13.03
CA ARG A 139 -11.52 -6.05 -11.93
C ARG A 139 -10.94 -7.44 -11.66
N ARG A 140 -11.50 -8.50 -12.27
CA ARG A 140 -11.14 -9.91 -12.04
C ARG A 140 -11.25 -10.29 -10.56
N ILE A 141 -12.36 -9.90 -9.93
CA ILE A 141 -12.69 -10.20 -8.53
C ILE A 141 -14.01 -10.96 -8.46
N HIS A 142 -14.21 -11.73 -7.39
CA HIS A 142 -15.40 -12.59 -7.22
C HIS A 142 -16.30 -12.17 -6.05
N HIS A 143 -15.91 -11.13 -5.32
CA HIS A 143 -16.57 -10.70 -4.09
C HIS A 143 -16.61 -9.18 -4.09
N LEU A 144 -17.79 -8.63 -3.83
CA LEU A 144 -18.02 -7.19 -3.74
C LEU A 144 -18.79 -6.91 -2.44
N PRO A 145 -18.15 -6.26 -1.46
CA PRO A 145 -18.83 -5.77 -0.26
C PRO A 145 -19.91 -4.74 -0.63
N VAL A 146 -21.02 -4.80 0.10
CA VAL A 146 -22.14 -3.86 -0.04
C VAL A 146 -22.11 -2.91 1.14
N GLU A 147 -22.09 -1.61 0.90
CA GLU A 147 -22.02 -0.58 1.93
C GLU A 147 -23.23 0.36 1.89
N ASP A 148 -23.55 0.95 3.04
CA ASP A 148 -24.46 2.10 3.09
C ASP A 148 -23.74 3.43 2.82
N GLU A 149 -24.50 4.53 2.79
CA GLU A 149 -23.95 5.88 2.53
C GLU A 149 -22.94 6.36 3.58
N LEU A 150 -22.95 5.75 4.76
CA LEU A 150 -22.01 6.06 5.83
C LEU A 150 -20.75 5.20 5.72
N GLY A 151 -20.70 4.18 4.84
CA GLY A 151 -19.61 3.21 4.73
C GLY A 151 -19.71 2.06 5.72
N ASN A 152 -20.89 1.78 6.28
CA ASN A 152 -21.09 0.56 7.07
C ASN A 152 -21.34 -0.62 6.13
N LEU A 153 -20.76 -1.77 6.47
CA LEU A 153 -20.98 -3.01 5.75
C LEU A 153 -22.43 -3.50 5.95
N LYS A 154 -23.16 -3.69 4.85
CA LYS A 154 -24.55 -4.16 4.81
C LYS A 154 -24.70 -5.56 4.23
N GLY A 155 -23.80 -5.94 3.33
CA GLY A 155 -23.91 -7.20 2.64
C GLY A 155 -22.63 -7.58 1.89
N LEU A 156 -22.69 -8.73 1.23
CA LEU A 156 -21.63 -9.21 0.36
C LEU A 156 -22.26 -9.87 -0.86
N VAL A 157 -21.90 -9.40 -2.06
CA VAL A 157 -22.23 -10.09 -3.31
C VAL A 157 -21.06 -11.01 -3.66
N THR A 158 -21.37 -12.27 -3.96
CA THR A 158 -20.39 -13.23 -4.45
C THR A 158 -20.77 -13.69 -5.85
N MET A 159 -19.77 -14.00 -6.68
CA MET A 159 -19.99 -14.55 -8.03
C MET A 159 -20.95 -15.75 -7.99
N ASN A 160 -20.75 -16.67 -7.04
CA ASN A 160 -21.58 -17.86 -6.90
C ASN A 160 -23.06 -17.55 -6.58
N HIS A 161 -23.33 -16.49 -5.81
CA HIS A 161 -24.71 -16.08 -5.52
C HIS A 161 -25.34 -15.37 -6.72
N ALA A 162 -24.59 -14.52 -7.41
CA ALA A 162 -25.02 -13.89 -8.65
C ALA A 162 -25.36 -14.92 -9.74
N ASP A 163 -24.47 -15.88 -9.97
CA ASP A 163 -24.67 -16.95 -10.96
C ASP A 163 -25.90 -17.80 -10.65
N ARG A 164 -26.09 -18.18 -9.38
CA ARG A 164 -27.25 -18.97 -8.95
C ARG A 164 -28.55 -18.20 -9.17
N TYR A 165 -28.57 -16.93 -8.79
CA TYR A 165 -29.73 -16.07 -8.95
C TYR A 165 -30.12 -15.93 -10.44
N LEU A 166 -29.13 -15.71 -11.32
CA LEU A 166 -29.38 -15.60 -12.77
C LEU A 166 -29.90 -16.90 -13.40
N GLN A 167 -29.44 -18.06 -12.93
CA GLN A 167 -29.94 -19.37 -13.40
C GLN A 167 -31.40 -19.60 -13.01
N GLU A 168 -31.83 -19.09 -11.86
CA GLU A 168 -33.20 -19.23 -11.36
C GLU A 168 -34.18 -18.25 -12.03
N MET A 169 -33.73 -17.02 -12.31
CA MET A 169 -34.59 -15.93 -12.83
C MET A 169 -34.61 -15.82 -14.36
N GLY A 170 -33.60 -16.36 -15.06
CA GLY A 170 -33.43 -16.22 -16.51
C GLY A 170 -32.70 -14.93 -16.92
N GLU A 171 -32.04 -14.96 -18.09
CA GLU A 171 -31.34 -13.79 -18.65
C GLU A 171 -32.33 -12.63 -18.92
N GLY A 172 -31.99 -11.42 -18.44
CA GLY A 172 -32.80 -10.20 -18.64
C GLY A 172 -33.59 -9.71 -17.41
N SER A 173 -33.37 -10.30 -16.24
CA SER A 173 -33.93 -9.83 -14.96
C SER A 173 -33.37 -8.45 -14.55
N LEU A 174 -34.24 -7.51 -14.18
CA LEU A 174 -33.88 -6.20 -13.59
C LEU A 174 -33.53 -6.33 -12.10
N ALA A 175 -32.64 -7.27 -11.76
CA ALA A 175 -32.26 -7.53 -10.39
C ALA A 175 -31.31 -6.46 -9.85
N VAL A 176 -31.45 -6.16 -8.57
CA VAL A 176 -30.55 -5.28 -7.83
C VAL A 176 -29.77 -6.06 -6.78
N VAL A 177 -28.71 -5.45 -6.26
CA VAL A 177 -27.80 -6.06 -5.28
C VAL A 177 -28.54 -6.65 -4.07
N LYS A 178 -29.53 -5.94 -3.52
CA LYS A 178 -30.31 -6.43 -2.37
C LYS A 178 -31.03 -7.75 -2.61
N ASP A 179 -31.32 -8.10 -3.86
CA ASP A 179 -32.04 -9.33 -4.21
C ASP A 179 -31.12 -10.56 -4.13
N VAL A 180 -29.79 -10.37 -4.15
CA VAL A 180 -28.79 -11.43 -4.25
C VAL A 180 -27.70 -11.38 -3.16
N MET A 181 -27.55 -10.25 -2.48
CA MET A 181 -26.52 -10.08 -1.46
C MET A 181 -26.72 -11.02 -0.27
N VAL A 182 -25.61 -11.45 0.34
CA VAL A 182 -25.62 -12.11 1.65
C VAL A 182 -25.65 -11.05 2.72
N THR A 183 -26.53 -11.21 3.71
CA THR A 183 -26.65 -10.30 4.86
C THR A 183 -26.19 -10.94 6.18
N ASP A 184 -26.19 -12.27 6.28
CA ASP A 184 -25.58 -12.99 7.40
C ASP A 184 -24.06 -13.06 7.18
N LEU A 185 -23.37 -12.01 7.63
CA LEU A 185 -21.96 -11.80 7.38
C LEU A 185 -21.10 -12.27 8.55
N ILE A 186 -20.09 -13.05 8.22
CA ILE A 186 -18.97 -13.30 9.12
C ILE A 186 -17.92 -12.24 8.81
N THR A 187 -17.50 -11.51 9.83
CA THR A 187 -16.54 -10.40 9.72
C THR A 187 -15.42 -10.57 10.73
N ILE A 188 -14.31 -9.87 10.51
CA ILE A 188 -13.16 -9.85 11.41
C ILE A 188 -12.62 -8.43 11.60
N GLY A 189 -11.91 -8.16 12.68
CA GLY A 189 -11.22 -6.90 12.92
C GLY A 189 -9.81 -6.86 12.29
N PRO A 190 -9.28 -5.67 11.97
CA PRO A 190 -7.92 -5.55 11.41
C PRO A 190 -6.81 -5.91 12.41
N GLY A 191 -7.09 -5.86 13.71
CA GLY A 191 -6.15 -6.25 14.76
C GLY A 191 -6.17 -7.73 15.12
N ASP A 192 -7.08 -8.52 14.55
CA ASP A 192 -7.23 -9.94 14.89
C ASP A 192 -6.13 -10.80 14.26
N ASP A 193 -5.89 -11.97 14.86
CA ASP A 193 -4.87 -12.92 14.44
C ASP A 193 -5.22 -13.55 13.07
N ILE A 194 -4.22 -13.62 12.18
CA ILE A 194 -4.41 -14.15 10.83
C ILE A 194 -4.77 -15.64 10.81
N LYS A 195 -4.26 -16.45 11.75
CA LYS A 195 -4.57 -17.88 11.83
C LYS A 195 -6.01 -18.07 12.24
N TYR A 196 -6.52 -17.21 13.13
CA TYR A 196 -7.95 -17.19 13.47
C TYR A 196 -8.80 -16.82 12.26
N ALA A 197 -8.41 -15.80 11.49
CA ALA A 197 -9.08 -15.45 10.24
C ALA A 197 -9.15 -16.62 9.25
N LEU A 198 -8.02 -17.31 9.03
CA LEU A 198 -7.94 -18.47 8.15
C LEU A 198 -8.79 -19.64 8.64
N LEU A 199 -8.84 -19.86 9.96
CA LEU A 199 -9.69 -20.87 10.57
C LEU A 199 -11.18 -20.56 10.33
N LEU A 200 -11.61 -19.32 10.55
CA LEU A 200 -12.98 -18.88 10.24
C LEU A 200 -13.34 -19.14 8.77
N MET A 201 -12.44 -18.84 7.84
CA MET A 201 -12.68 -19.08 6.42
C MET A 201 -12.90 -20.58 6.11
N VAL A 202 -12.13 -21.46 6.74
CA VAL A 202 -12.24 -22.92 6.56
C VAL A 202 -13.51 -23.46 7.22
N ASP A 203 -13.75 -23.12 8.49
CA ASP A 203 -14.85 -23.67 9.28
C ASP A 203 -16.21 -23.28 8.70
N HIS A 204 -16.33 -22.03 8.24
CA HIS A 204 -17.54 -21.52 7.62
C HIS A 204 -17.60 -21.72 6.10
N LYS A 205 -16.56 -22.33 5.51
CA LYS A 205 -16.45 -22.60 4.05
C LYS A 205 -16.65 -21.34 3.19
N ILE A 206 -16.17 -20.20 3.68
CA ILE A 206 -16.25 -18.91 2.99
C ILE A 206 -14.95 -18.64 2.25
N SER A 207 -15.04 -17.95 1.11
CA SER A 207 -13.88 -17.63 0.25
C SER A 207 -13.40 -16.18 0.39
N SER A 208 -14.10 -15.39 1.18
CA SER A 208 -13.74 -14.02 1.54
C SER A 208 -14.26 -13.69 2.93
N LEU A 209 -13.52 -12.85 3.64
CA LEU A 209 -13.82 -12.38 4.98
C LEU A 209 -13.70 -10.85 5.00
N PRO A 210 -14.82 -10.11 5.04
CA PRO A 210 -14.80 -8.66 5.21
C PRO A 210 -14.15 -8.26 6.53
N VAL A 211 -13.29 -7.24 6.48
CA VAL A 211 -12.60 -6.71 7.65
C VAL A 211 -13.27 -5.41 8.07
N VAL A 212 -13.78 -5.36 9.29
CA VAL A 212 -14.61 -4.28 9.80
C VAL A 212 -13.99 -3.69 11.07
N GLU A 213 -13.91 -2.36 11.14
CA GLU A 213 -13.52 -1.63 12.35
C GLU A 213 -14.59 -0.60 12.68
N ARG A 214 -15.14 -0.65 13.90
CA ARG A 214 -16.20 0.27 14.37
C ARG A 214 -17.40 0.35 13.41
N GLY A 215 -17.78 -0.80 12.83
CA GLY A 215 -18.88 -0.93 11.88
C GLY A 215 -18.56 -0.51 10.44
N LYS A 216 -17.37 0.04 10.18
CA LYS A 216 -16.91 0.42 8.84
C LYS A 216 -16.11 -0.70 8.20
N LEU A 217 -16.34 -0.95 6.92
CA LEU A 217 -15.47 -1.82 6.15
C LEU A 217 -14.12 -1.13 5.94
N VAL A 218 -13.04 -1.80 6.33
CA VAL A 218 -11.67 -1.28 6.22
C VAL A 218 -10.76 -2.18 5.37
N GLY A 219 -11.22 -3.38 5.03
CA GLY A 219 -10.49 -4.29 4.17
C GLY A 219 -11.28 -5.54 3.82
N ILE A 220 -10.69 -6.41 3.01
CA ILE A 220 -11.19 -7.75 2.71
C ILE A 220 -10.02 -8.74 2.66
N LEU A 221 -10.21 -9.91 3.24
CA LEU A 221 -9.30 -11.03 3.10
C LEU A 221 -9.94 -12.08 2.20
N THR A 222 -9.26 -12.49 1.13
CA THR A 222 -9.78 -13.50 0.19
C THR A 222 -8.96 -14.79 0.21
N ASN A 223 -9.50 -15.86 -0.37
CA ASN A 223 -8.77 -17.11 -0.56
C ASN A 223 -7.47 -16.94 -1.36
N ASN A 224 -7.39 -15.94 -2.26
CA ASN A 224 -6.16 -15.66 -2.98
C ASN A 224 -5.10 -15.07 -2.04
N ASP A 225 -5.51 -14.16 -1.14
CA ASP A 225 -4.62 -13.60 -0.11
C ASP A 225 -4.14 -14.71 0.83
N ALA A 226 -5.06 -15.55 1.32
CA ALA A 226 -4.74 -16.71 2.16
C ALA A 226 -3.72 -17.66 1.51
N ARG A 227 -3.87 -17.96 0.22
CA ARG A 227 -2.91 -18.80 -0.54
C ARG A 227 -1.54 -18.13 -0.65
N HIS A 228 -1.50 -16.84 -0.97
CA HIS A 228 -0.25 -16.09 -1.04
C HIS A 228 0.45 -16.04 0.31
N LEU A 229 -0.28 -15.83 1.40
CA LEU A 229 0.25 -15.86 2.76
C LEU A 229 0.82 -17.22 3.12
N TRP A 230 0.10 -18.31 2.82
CA TRP A 230 0.57 -19.67 3.09
C TRP A 230 1.90 -19.98 2.41
N SER A 231 2.07 -19.52 1.16
CA SER A 231 3.34 -19.69 0.44
C SER A 231 4.50 -18.95 1.13
N LYS A 232 4.24 -17.76 1.67
CA LYS A 232 5.25 -16.94 2.36
C LYS A 232 5.60 -17.49 3.75
N MET A 233 4.60 -17.93 4.51
CA MET A 233 4.78 -18.57 5.82
C MET A 233 5.50 -19.92 5.76
N LYS A 234 5.38 -20.66 4.65
CA LYS A 234 6.17 -21.88 4.42
C LYS A 234 7.62 -21.58 4.04
N GLY A 235 7.85 -20.55 3.23
CA GLY A 235 9.21 -20.12 2.86
C GLY A 235 10.05 -19.73 4.09
N SER A 236 9.45 -19.04 5.06
CA SER A 236 10.12 -18.61 6.31
C SER A 236 10.40 -19.74 7.32
N ARG A 237 9.98 -20.98 7.03
CA ARG A 237 10.14 -22.15 7.92
C ARG A 237 11.18 -23.16 7.41
N THR A 238 11.93 -22.81 6.36
CA THR A 238 12.89 -23.71 5.69
C THR A 238 14.36 -23.28 5.84
N GLU A 239 14.70 -22.68 6.98
CA GLU A 239 16.08 -22.51 7.45
C GLU A 239 16.24 -23.11 8.85
#